data_AF-A0A7Y3KBE6-F1
#
_entry.id   AF-A0A7Y3KBE6-F1
#
_cell.length_a   1.000
_cell.length_b   1.000
_cell.length_c   1.000
_cell.angle_alpha   90.00
_cell.angle_beta   90.00
_cell.angle_gamma   90.00
#
_symmetry.space_group_name_H-M   'P 1'
#
loop_
_entity.id
_entity.type
_entity.pdbx_description
1 polymer ?
#
loop_
_entity_poly.entity_id
_entity_poly.type
_entity_poly.pdbx_seq_one_letter_code
_entity_poly.pdbx_strand_id
1 'polypeptide(L)'
;MELNAQEIGALYRKCWQIELFFKWIKQHLVIKRFYGTSKWAVYNQLWLALITYGLLVKLRQRAGCKKRPDHPLYLRIIRSLKIRKTA
;
A
#
# COMPACT_ATOMS: atom_id res chain seq x y z
N MET A 1 31.72 -14.17 -8.13
CA MET A 1 30.48 -14.60 -8.80
C MET A 1 30.16 -13.54 -9.83
N GLU A 2 30.47 -13.81 -11.10
CA GLU A 2 30.03 -12.98 -12.23
C GLU A 2 28.51 -13.17 -12.35
N LEU A 3 27.75 -12.11 -12.06
CA LEU A 3 26.29 -12.12 -12.25
C LEU A 3 26.01 -12.01 -13.75
N ASN A 4 25.19 -12.92 -14.28
CA ASN A 4 24.81 -12.89 -15.68
C ASN A 4 24.02 -11.60 -15.98
N ALA A 5 24.16 -11.02 -17.17
CA ALA A 5 23.47 -9.79 -17.58
C ALA A 5 21.95 -9.86 -17.37
N GLN A 6 21.37 -11.06 -17.52
CA GLN A 6 19.95 -11.32 -17.22
C GLN A 6 19.60 -11.15 -15.74
N GLU A 7 20.48 -11.59 -14.84
CA GLU A 7 20.28 -11.48 -13.39
C GLU A 7 20.38 -10.03 -12.93
N ILE A 8 21.33 -9.28 -13.52
CA ILE A 8 21.48 -7.84 -13.31
C ILE A 8 20.19 -7.13 -13.76
N GLY A 9 19.70 -7.42 -14.97
CA GLY A 9 18.44 -6.86 -15.47
C GLY A 9 17.22 -7.19 -14.58
N ALA A 10 17.15 -8.41 -14.06
CA ALA A 10 16.10 -8.82 -13.13
C ALA A 10 16.18 -8.07 -11.79
N LEU A 11 17.38 -7.80 -11.28
CA LEU A 11 17.59 -7.04 -10.05
C LEU A 11 17.12 -5.58 -10.23
N TYR A 12 17.51 -4.93 -11.33
CA TYR A 12 17.04 -3.57 -11.65
C TYR A 12 15.52 -3.51 -11.76
N ARG A 13 14.89 -4.52 -12.39
CA ARG A 13 13.43 -4.60 -12.46
C ARG A 13 12.76 -4.69 -11.09
N LYS A 14 13.36 -5.42 -10.14
CA LYS A 14 12.85 -5.49 -8.75
C LYS A 14 12.99 -4.15 -8.03
N CYS A 15 14.10 -3.44 -8.21
CA CYS A 15 14.29 -2.10 -7.65
C CYS A 15 13.21 -1.12 -8.15
N TRP A 16 12.89 -1.14 -9.45
CA TRP A 16 11.81 -0.33 -10.01
C TRP A 16 10.43 -0.69 -9.47
N GLN A 17 10.16 -1.96 -9.19
CA GLN A 17 8.90 -2.35 -8.56
C GLN A 17 8.76 -1.74 -7.15
N ILE A 18 9.85 -1.65 -6.40
CA ILE A 18 9.87 -1.02 -5.08
C ILE A 18 9.62 0.49 -5.20
N GLU A 19 10.24 1.18 -6.16
CA GLU A 19 10.00 2.59 -6.41
C GLU A 19 8.55 2.88 -6.82
N LEU A 20 8.00 2.07 -7.73
CA LEU A 20 6.60 2.14 -8.13
C LEU A 20 5.66 1.93 -6.93
N PHE A 21 6.00 1.00 -6.03
CA PHE A 21 5.25 0.79 -4.79
C PHE A 21 5.29 2.02 -3.88
N PHE A 22 6.46 2.63 -3.66
CA PHE A 22 6.56 3.84 -2.85
C PHE A 22 5.89 5.05 -3.50
N LYS A 23 5.96 5.19 -4.82
CA LYS A 23 5.22 6.20 -5.58
C LYS A 23 3.72 6.03 -5.38
N TRP A 24 3.23 4.80 -5.50
CA TRP A 24 1.84 4.47 -5.26
C TRP A 24 1.41 4.77 -3.81
N ILE A 25 2.20 4.38 -2.81
CA ILE A 25 1.93 4.72 -1.40
C ILE A 25 1.83 6.22 -1.23
N LYS A 26 2.83 6.99 -1.68
CA LYS A 26 2.83 8.45 -1.51
C LYS A 26 1.61 9.12 -2.19
N GLN A 27 1.14 8.57 -3.32
CA GLN A 27 -0.02 9.10 -4.04
C GLN A 27 -1.37 8.73 -3.42
N HIS A 28 -1.49 7.52 -2.88
CA HIS A 28 -2.78 7.00 -2.42
C HIS A 28 -2.96 7.06 -0.89
N LEU A 29 -1.86 7.08 -0.14
CA LEU A 29 -1.84 7.24 1.31
C LEU A 29 -1.90 8.72 1.69
N VAL A 30 -3.03 9.36 1.41
CA VAL A 30 -3.29 10.72 1.91
C VAL A 30 -3.84 10.61 3.33
N ILE A 31 -2.99 10.87 4.32
CA ILE A 31 -3.38 10.94 5.73
C ILE A 31 -4.25 12.19 5.92
N LYS A 32 -5.58 12.01 5.84
CA LYS A 32 -6.53 13.13 5.96
C LYS A 32 -6.66 13.69 7.38
N ARG A 33 -6.38 12.88 8.39
CA ARG A 33 -6.48 13.26 9.81
C ARG A 33 -5.57 12.37 10.64
N PHE A 34 -4.74 12.98 11.47
CA PHE A 34 -3.96 12.28 12.48
C PHE A 34 -4.86 11.97 13.68
N TYR A 35 -4.85 10.72 14.17
CA TYR A 35 -5.60 10.34 15.39
C TYR A 35 -4.86 10.73 16.68
N GLY A 36 -3.59 11.12 16.57
CA GLY A 36 -2.78 11.69 17.63
C GLY A 36 -1.57 12.39 17.02
N THR A 37 -1.08 13.45 17.68
CA THR A 37 0.10 14.22 17.23
C THR A 37 1.41 13.62 17.73
N SER A 38 1.35 12.57 18.56
CA SER A 38 2.55 11.89 19.06
C SER A 38 3.22 11.09 17.94
N LYS A 39 4.56 11.08 17.95
CA LYS A 39 5.39 10.37 16.97
C LYS A 39 4.97 8.89 16.84
N TRP A 40 4.68 8.23 17.95
CA TRP A 40 4.23 6.84 18.00
C TRP A 40 2.86 6.62 17.37
N ALA A 41 1.91 7.53 17.58
CA ALA A 41 0.58 7.45 16.98
C ALA A 41 0.65 7.55 15.45
N VAL A 42 1.53 8.42 14.93
CA VAL A 42 1.77 8.57 13.49
C VAL A 42 2.36 7.29 12.89
N TYR A 43 3.38 6.70 13.53
CA TYR A 43 3.96 5.44 13.06
C TYR A 43 2.94 4.31 13.07
N ASN A 44 2.17 4.16 14.15
CA ASN A 44 1.14 3.12 14.24
C ASN A 44 0.07 3.30 13.16
N GLN A 45 -0.34 4.53 12.86
CA GLN A 45 -1.30 4.83 11.80
C GLN A 45 -0.75 4.44 10.41
N LEU A 46 0.54 4.65 10.17
CA LEU A 46 1.21 4.23 8.94
C LEU A 46 1.29 2.70 8.84
N TRP A 47 1.70 2.02 9.91
CA TRP A 47 1.78 0.55 9.96
C TRP A 47 0.41 -0.10 9.72
N LEU A 48 -0.64 0.40 10.40
CA LEU A 48 -2.01 -0.08 10.21
C LEU A 48 -2.49 0.07 8.77
N ALA A 49 -2.19 1.20 8.12
CA ALA A 49 -2.57 1.42 6.73
C ALA A 49 -1.87 0.44 5.78
N LEU A 50 -0.57 0.16 6.00
CA LEU A 50 0.20 -0.80 5.20
C LEU A 50 -0.31 -2.23 5.40
N ILE A 51 -0.59 -2.64 6.65
CA ILE A 51 -1.14 -3.97 6.97
C ILE A 51 -2.51 -4.14 6.32
N THR A 52 -3.38 -3.13 6.42
CA THR A 52 -4.72 -3.17 5.84
C THR A 52 -4.66 -3.25 4.31
N TYR A 53 -3.76 -2.51 3.66
CA TYR A 53 -3.51 -2.61 2.23
C TYR A 53 -3.11 -4.03 1.83
N GLY A 54 -2.12 -4.61 2.52
CA GLY A 54 -1.64 -5.97 2.26
C GLY A 54 -2.73 -7.04 2.45
N LEU A 55 -3.54 -6.91 3.51
CA LEU A 55 -4.70 -7.78 3.74
C LEU A 55 -5.73 -7.65 2.62
N LEU A 56 -6.03 -6.44 2.15
CA LEU A 56 -7.00 -6.25 1.07
C LEU A 56 -6.52 -6.86 -0.25
N VAL A 57 -5.22 -6.76 -0.54
CA VAL A 57 -4.60 -7.39 -1.72
C VAL A 57 -4.69 -8.91 -1.62
N LYS A 58 -4.33 -9.50 -0.47
CA LYS A 58 -4.45 -10.95 -0.24
C LYS A 58 -5.88 -11.44 -0.32
N LEU A 59 -6.82 -10.72 0.29
CA LEU A 59 -8.25 -11.04 0.23
C LEU A 59 -8.76 -11.03 -1.20
N ARG A 60 -8.34 -10.06 -2.01
CA ARG A 60 -8.69 -10.00 -3.43
C ARG A 60 -8.09 -11.14 -4.25
N GLN A 61 -6.85 -11.54 -3.97
CA GLN A 61 -6.25 -12.71 -4.62
C GLN A 61 -7.09 -13.97 -4.35
N ARG A 62 -7.57 -14.14 -3.10
CA ARG A 62 -8.45 -15.25 -2.74
C ARG A 62 -9.85 -15.15 -3.35
N ALA A 63 -10.40 -13.95 -3.49
CA ALA A 63 -11.73 -13.72 -4.05
C ALA A 63 -11.81 -13.89 -5.58
N GLY A 64 -10.73 -14.26 -6.28
CA GLY A 64 -10.72 -14.49 -7.73
C GLY A 64 -11.02 -13.26 -8.60
N CYS A 65 -11.22 -12.08 -7.99
CA CYS A 65 -11.58 -10.86 -8.68
C CYS A 65 -10.37 -10.25 -9.41
N LYS A 66 -10.23 -10.59 -10.70
CA LYS A 66 -9.20 -10.10 -11.63
C LYS A 66 -9.48 -8.67 -12.14
N LYS A 67 -10.02 -7.78 -11.31
CA LYS A 67 -10.05 -6.33 -11.66
C LYS A 67 -8.64 -5.74 -11.43
N ARG A 68 -8.33 -4.53 -11.91
CA ARG A 68 -7.02 -3.87 -11.69
C ARG A 68 -6.89 -3.27 -10.26
N PRO A 69 -5.70 -3.18 -9.66
CA PRO A 69 -5.48 -2.59 -8.31
C PRO A 69 -6.07 -1.18 -8.16
N ASP A 70 -6.05 -0.43 -9.25
CA ASP A 70 -6.54 0.93 -9.45
C ASP A 70 -8.07 1.05 -9.65
N HIS A 71 -8.84 -0.04 -9.54
CA HIS A 71 -10.30 0.02 -9.70
C HIS A 71 -10.93 0.93 -8.62
N PRO A 72 -11.83 1.88 -8.99
CA PRO A 72 -12.35 2.91 -8.08
C PRO A 72 -13.04 2.39 -6.82
N LEU A 73 -13.48 1.12 -6.83
CA LEU A 73 -14.03 0.43 -5.66
C LEU A 73 -12.99 0.26 -4.53
N TYR A 74 -11.71 0.01 -4.86
CA TYR A 74 -10.62 -0.14 -3.90
C TYR A 74 -10.33 1.17 -3.17
N LEU A 75 -10.27 2.27 -3.92
CA LEU A 75 -10.15 3.63 -3.40
C LEU A 75 -11.36 4.04 -2.55
N ARG A 76 -12.57 3.54 -2.87
CA ARG A 76 -13.77 3.76 -2.04
C ARG A 76 -13.69 3.00 -0.72
N ILE A 77 -13.21 1.75 -0.69
CA ILE A 77 -13.05 0.96 0.54
C ILE A 77 -11.98 1.57 1.46
N ILE A 78 -10.84 1.98 0.91
CA ILE A 78 -9.80 2.71 1.69
C ILE A 78 -10.34 4.04 2.21
N ARG A 79 -11.13 4.76 1.41
CA ARG A 79 -11.78 6.01 1.86
C ARG A 79 -12.93 5.77 2.85
N SER A 80 -13.56 4.59 2.86
CA SER A 80 -14.64 4.21 3.79
C SER A 80 -14.13 3.60 5.08
N LEU A 81 -12.86 3.16 5.14
CA LEU A 81 -12.08 2.96 6.37
C LEU A 81 -11.76 4.30 7.08
N LYS A 82 -12.65 5.28 6.93
CA LYS A 82 -12.74 6.49 7.73
C LYS A 82 -13.21 6.01 9.10
N ILE A 83 -12.27 5.82 10.03
CA ILE A 83 -12.61 5.48 11.42
C ILE A 83 -13.62 6.55 11.88
N ARG A 84 -14.79 6.06 12.27
CA ARG A 84 -15.92 6.85 12.77
C ARG A 84 -15.37 7.74 13.89
N LYS A 85 -15.68 9.04 13.85
CA LYS A 85 -15.50 9.92 15.02
C LYS A 85 -16.29 9.28 16.16
N THR A 86 -15.65 8.57 17.07
CA THR A 86 -16.17 8.46 18.43
C THR A 86 -15.69 9.72 19.13
N ALA A 87 -16.68 10.48 19.62
CA ALA A 87 -16.49 11.72 20.36
C ALA A 87 -15.53 11.52 21.53
#